data_AF-A0A090SWR4-F1
#
_entry.id   AF-A0A090SWR4-F1
#
_cell.length_a   1.000
_cell.length_b   1.000
_cell.length_c   1.000
_cell.angle_alpha   90.00
_cell.angle_beta   90.00
_cell.angle_gamma   90.00
#
_symmetry.space_group_name_H-M   'P 1'
#
loop_
_entity.id
_entity.type
_entity.pdbx_description
1 polymer ?
#
loop_
_entity_poly.entity_id
_entity_poly.type
_entity_poly.pdbx_seq_one_letter_code
_entity_poly.pdbx_strand_id
1 'polypeptide(L)'
;MLQEKLNKTILFVSHDLDEALKIGNNIAIMESGRLIQHGKPEEIILNPENDYVRDFVAHTNPLNVLKGRSLMRPTSELKREDSRLQVCCSQQVWVEQTSDSLSLVKQPGLSLLEWDSEQNKLEDVSPSTIVVVSPDIAMREAIELKHRSGQPILLSERGKLLGVLNDNELYRALLGNYKSTKAA
;
A
#
# COMPACT_ATOMS: atom_id res chain seq x y z
N MET A 1 10.19 23.24 -4.11
CA MET A 1 8.76 23.51 -4.38
C MET A 1 8.31 24.69 -3.52
N LEU A 2 7.82 25.79 -4.10
CA LEU A 2 7.37 26.99 -3.36
C LEU A 2 6.01 26.80 -2.67
N GLN A 3 5.30 25.70 -2.98
CA GLN A 3 3.95 25.40 -2.50
C GLN A 3 3.89 24.99 -1.02
N GLU A 4 4.89 24.26 -0.50
CA GLU A 4 4.91 23.85 0.92
C GLU A 4 5.03 25.04 1.91
N LYS A 5 5.39 26.24 1.44
CA LYS A 5 5.60 27.42 2.29
C LYS A 5 4.37 28.33 2.42
N LEU A 6 3.28 28.06 1.71
CA LEU A 6 2.06 28.88 1.74
C LEU A 6 0.89 28.04 2.26
N ASN A 7 0.55 28.20 3.54
CA ASN A 7 -0.64 27.62 4.17
C ASN A 7 -1.93 28.29 3.64
N LYS A 8 -2.19 28.16 2.34
CA LYS A 8 -3.39 28.65 1.66
C LYS A 8 -4.10 27.48 1.02
N THR A 9 -5.42 27.47 1.13
CA THR A 9 -6.25 26.53 0.39
C THR A 9 -6.23 26.88 -1.10
N ILE A 10 -5.85 25.92 -1.94
CA ILE A 10 -5.84 26.06 -3.40
C ILE A 10 -6.94 25.16 -3.96
N LEU A 11 -7.85 25.73 -4.76
CA LEU A 11 -8.82 24.98 -5.52
C LEU A 11 -8.32 24.85 -6.95
N PHE A 12 -7.98 23.63 -7.36
CA PHE A 12 -7.57 23.31 -8.72
C PHE A 12 -8.70 22.58 -9.44
N VAL A 13 -8.99 22.99 -10.67
CA VAL A 13 -10.03 22.38 -11.51
C VAL A 13 -9.36 21.90 -12.79
N SER A 14 -9.41 20.59 -13.03
CA SER A 14 -8.94 19.97 -14.27
C SER A 14 -9.96 18.92 -14.74
N HIS A 15 -9.83 18.55 -16.01
CA HIS A 15 -10.55 17.44 -16.62
C HIS A 15 -9.72 16.15 -16.60
N ASP A 16 -8.42 16.24 -16.26
CA ASP A 16 -7.51 15.12 -16.18
C ASP A 16 -7.36 14.65 -14.72
N LEU A 17 -7.70 13.39 -14.47
CA LEU A 17 -7.57 12.78 -13.17
C LEU A 17 -6.10 12.60 -12.75
N ASP A 18 -5.18 12.32 -13.68
CA ASP A 18 -3.76 12.13 -13.38
C ASP A 18 -3.14 13.41 -12.81
N GLU A 19 -3.54 14.58 -13.33
CA GLU A 19 -3.12 15.87 -12.80
C GLU A 19 -3.69 16.10 -11.39
N ALA A 20 -4.97 15.79 -11.20
CA ALA A 20 -5.63 15.93 -9.91
C ALA A 20 -5.00 15.02 -8.84
N LEU A 21 -4.63 13.79 -9.19
CA LEU A 21 -4.00 12.83 -8.29
C LEU A 21 -2.55 13.18 -7.94
N LYS A 22 -1.82 13.85 -8.84
CA LYS A 22 -0.43 14.28 -8.58
C LYS A 22 -0.32 15.42 -7.59
N ILE A 23 -1.32 16.32 -7.57
CA ILE A 23 -1.24 17.60 -6.84
C ILE A 23 -2.22 17.62 -5.65
N GLY A 24 -3.37 16.94 -5.78
CA GLY A 24 -4.48 17.04 -4.84
C GLY A 24 -4.37 16.09 -3.66
N ASN A 25 -4.57 16.62 -2.45
CA ASN A 25 -4.72 15.84 -1.23
C ASN A 25 -6.18 15.34 -1.04
N ASN A 26 -7.14 16.07 -1.59
CA ASN A 26 -8.56 15.72 -1.65
C ASN A 26 -9.06 15.98 -3.07
N ILE A 27 -9.87 15.06 -3.59
CA ILE A 27 -10.40 15.12 -4.95
C ILE A 27 -11.92 15.13 -4.87
N ALA A 28 -12.53 15.96 -5.71
CA ALA A 28 -13.97 16.01 -5.92
C ALA A 28 -14.24 15.79 -7.42
N ILE A 29 -14.95 14.71 -7.75
CA ILE A 29 -15.40 14.40 -9.11
C ILE A 29 -16.82 14.93 -9.27
N MET A 30 -17.05 15.69 -10.34
CA MET A 30 -18.34 16.29 -10.65
C MET A 30 -18.80 15.92 -12.06
N GLU A 31 -20.09 15.69 -12.22
CA GLU A 31 -20.74 15.44 -13.52
C GLU A 31 -22.02 16.29 -13.61
N SER A 32 -22.23 16.99 -14.72
CA SER A 32 -23.42 17.81 -14.96
C SER A 32 -23.74 18.79 -13.81
N GLY A 33 -22.70 19.37 -13.20
CA GLY A 33 -22.82 20.31 -12.07
C GLY A 33 -23.14 19.66 -10.72
N ARG A 34 -23.13 18.32 -10.62
CA ARG A 34 -23.37 17.58 -9.38
C ARG A 34 -22.08 16.94 -8.90
N LEU A 35 -21.82 17.00 -7.60
CA LEU A 35 -20.76 16.23 -6.97
C LEU A 35 -21.13 14.74 -7.00
N ILE A 36 -20.28 13.93 -7.60
CA ILE A 36 -20.46 12.49 -7.72
C ILE A 36 -19.72 11.76 -6.60
N GLN A 37 -18.45 12.11 -6.40
CA GLN A 37 -17.62 11.52 -5.35
C GLN A 37 -16.62 12.54 -4.81
N HIS A 38 -16.32 12.48 -3.51
CA HIS A 38 -15.27 13.28 -2.88
C HIS A 38 -14.52 12.44 -1.86
N GLY A 39 -13.20 12.53 -1.84
CA GLY A 39 -12.37 11.81 -0.88
C GLY A 39 -10.89 11.91 -1.20
N LYS A 40 -10.10 11.05 -0.55
CA LYS A 40 -8.67 10.94 -0.85
C LYS A 40 -8.45 10.29 -2.21
N PRO A 41 -7.35 10.64 -2.91
CA PRO A 41 -6.92 9.98 -4.14
C PRO A 41 -7.06 8.44 -4.13
N GLU A 42 -6.56 7.81 -3.06
CA GLU A 42 -6.61 6.37 -2.85
C GLU A 42 -8.04 5.83 -2.68
N GLU A 43 -8.94 6.56 -2.03
CA GLU A 43 -10.34 6.14 -1.85
C GLU A 43 -11.13 6.20 -3.17
N ILE A 44 -10.90 7.25 -3.98
CA ILE A 44 -11.52 7.40 -5.31
C ILE A 44 -11.19 6.20 -6.22
N ILE A 45 -9.93 5.73 -6.17
CA ILE A 45 -9.46 4.62 -7.00
C ILE A 45 -9.94 3.26 -6.45
N LEU A 46 -9.83 3.05 -5.13
CA LEU A 46 -10.14 1.76 -4.52
C LEU A 46 -11.65 1.49 -4.45
N ASN A 47 -12.45 2.54 -4.23
CA ASN A 47 -13.89 2.45 -4.03
C ASN A 47 -14.61 3.50 -4.89
N PRO A 48 -14.65 3.33 -6.22
CA PRO A 48 -15.44 4.21 -7.07
C PRO A 48 -16.93 4.10 -6.73
N GLU A 49 -17.61 5.23 -6.55
CA GLU A 49 -19.02 5.28 -6.13
C GLU A 49 -19.99 4.72 -7.19
N ASN A 50 -19.66 4.89 -8.47
CA ASN A 50 -20.48 4.41 -9.59
C ASN A 50 -19.63 4.06 -10.82
N ASP A 51 -20.29 3.57 -11.87
CA ASP A 51 -19.61 3.14 -13.10
C ASP A 51 -18.97 4.31 -13.85
N TYR A 52 -19.54 5.52 -13.78
CA TYR A 52 -18.92 6.71 -14.34
C TYR A 52 -17.55 6.99 -13.71
N VAL A 53 -17.46 6.97 -12.37
CA VAL A 53 -16.16 7.17 -11.69
C VAL A 53 -15.23 6.00 -11.99
N ARG A 54 -15.73 4.76 -12.04
CA ARG A 54 -14.93 3.58 -12.42
C ARG A 54 -14.26 3.75 -13.78
N ASP A 55 -15.03 4.15 -14.79
CA ASP A 55 -14.53 4.37 -16.15
C ASP A 55 -13.56 5.55 -16.20
N PHE A 56 -13.80 6.58 -15.38
CA PHE A 56 -12.93 7.73 -15.25
C PHE A 56 -11.56 7.36 -14.66
N VAL A 57 -11.52 6.55 -13.58
CA VAL A 57 -10.26 6.10 -12.95
C VAL A 57 -9.53 5.01 -13.76
N ALA A 58 -10.22 4.29 -14.66
CA ALA A 58 -9.64 3.19 -15.42
C ALA A 58 -8.47 3.59 -16.33
N HIS A 59 -8.41 4.87 -16.72
CA HIS A 59 -7.36 5.42 -17.59
C HIS A 59 -6.10 5.83 -16.83
N THR A 60 -6.15 5.84 -15.49
CA THR A 60 -5.04 6.24 -14.63
C THR A 60 -4.22 5.02 -14.18
N ASN A 61 -2.91 5.21 -14.02
CA ASN A 61 -2.07 4.21 -13.36
C ASN A 61 -2.21 4.28 -11.82
N PRO A 62 -2.86 3.30 -11.18
CA PRO A 62 -3.14 3.30 -9.75
C PRO A 62 -1.87 3.22 -8.89
N LEU A 63 -0.78 2.66 -9.42
CA LEU A 63 0.48 2.47 -8.68
C LEU A 63 1.17 3.77 -8.32
N ASN A 64 0.82 4.88 -8.97
CA ASN A 64 1.38 6.19 -8.68
C ASN A 64 0.73 6.83 -7.43
N VAL A 65 -0.43 6.35 -7.03
CA VAL A 65 -1.25 6.95 -5.98
C VAL A 65 -1.37 6.03 -4.78
N LEU A 66 -1.57 4.74 -5.04
CA LEU A 66 -1.72 3.75 -4.00
C LEU A 66 -0.41 3.60 -3.21
N LYS A 67 -0.56 3.44 -1.91
CA LYS A 67 0.52 3.18 -0.96
C LYS A 67 0.40 1.76 -0.43
N GLY A 68 1.47 1.27 0.19
CA GLY A 68 1.47 -0.05 0.83
C GLY A 68 0.30 -0.23 1.80
N ARG A 69 0.00 0.77 2.63
CA ARG A 69 -1.13 0.76 3.58
C ARG A 69 -2.50 0.59 2.93
N SER A 70 -2.68 1.02 1.67
CA SER A 70 -3.97 1.03 1.00
C SER A 70 -4.34 -0.36 0.46
N LEU A 71 -3.35 -1.25 0.27
CA LEU A 71 -3.52 -2.59 -0.32
C LEU A 71 -3.10 -3.72 0.62
N MET A 72 -2.50 -3.40 1.75
CA MET A 72 -2.05 -4.40 2.71
C MET A 72 -3.19 -5.23 3.26
N ARG A 73 -2.89 -6.49 3.57
CA ARG A 73 -3.75 -7.30 4.42
C ARG A 73 -3.48 -6.92 5.88
N PRO A 74 -4.48 -6.40 6.61
CA PRO A 74 -4.27 -5.92 7.98
C PRO A 74 -3.97 -7.10 8.91
N THR A 75 -3.23 -6.84 9.99
CA THR A 75 -2.91 -7.87 11.00
C THR A 75 -4.13 -8.49 11.66
N SER A 76 -5.27 -7.79 11.68
CA SER A 76 -6.57 -8.32 12.15
C SER A 76 -7.11 -9.47 11.30
N GLU A 77 -6.71 -9.56 10.03
CA GLU A 77 -7.11 -10.65 9.13
C GLU A 77 -6.11 -11.82 9.11
N LEU A 78 -4.97 -11.68 9.79
CA LEU A 78 -3.93 -12.71 9.86
C LEU A 78 -4.27 -13.74 10.94
N LYS A 79 -3.88 -14.99 10.70
CA LYS A 79 -3.98 -16.02 11.73
C LYS A 79 -3.00 -15.69 12.84
N ARG A 80 -3.51 -15.64 14.07
CA ARG A 80 -2.72 -15.39 15.27
C ARG A 80 -2.73 -16.65 16.14
N GLU A 81 -1.54 -17.12 16.50
CA GLU A 81 -1.33 -18.15 17.51
C GLU A 81 -0.46 -17.55 18.62
N ASP A 82 -1.04 -17.36 19.81
CA ASP A 82 -0.40 -16.69 20.94
C ASP A 82 0.17 -15.29 20.60
N SER A 83 1.50 -15.15 20.58
CA SER A 83 2.26 -13.94 20.25
C SER A 83 2.75 -13.91 18.80
N ARG A 84 2.36 -14.89 17.98
CA ARG A 84 2.85 -15.07 16.60
C ARG A 84 1.78 -14.75 15.58
N LEU A 85 2.15 -14.00 14.56
CA LEU A 85 1.32 -13.67 13.42
C LEU A 85 1.80 -14.42 12.20
N GLN A 86 0.89 -15.14 11.54
CA GLN A 86 1.18 -15.78 10.27
C GLN A 86 1.13 -14.73 9.17
N VAL A 87 2.31 -14.35 8.66
CA VAL A 87 2.45 -13.32 7.63
C VAL A 87 2.35 -13.89 6.22
N CYS A 88 2.70 -15.16 6.03
CA CYS A 88 2.56 -15.85 4.76
C CYS A 88 2.01 -17.27 4.96
N CYS A 89 0.82 -17.53 4.42
CA CYS A 89 0.18 -18.84 4.53
C CYS A 89 0.89 -19.92 3.68
N SER A 90 1.42 -19.55 2.51
CA SER A 90 2.04 -20.50 1.57
C SER A 90 3.40 -21.01 2.05
N GLN A 91 4.20 -20.14 2.65
CA GLN A 91 5.53 -20.46 3.17
C GLN A 91 5.55 -20.70 4.69
N GLN A 92 4.37 -20.68 5.34
CA GLN A 92 4.21 -20.78 6.80
C GLN A 92 5.17 -19.89 7.59
N VAL A 93 5.31 -18.64 7.14
CA VAL A 93 6.18 -17.65 7.79
C VAL A 93 5.44 -17.05 8.97
N TRP A 94 6.07 -17.10 10.15
CA TRP A 94 5.55 -16.54 11.39
C TRP A 94 6.49 -15.47 11.90
N VAL A 95 5.90 -14.34 12.29
CA VAL A 95 6.62 -13.25 12.97
C VAL A 95 6.12 -13.15 14.39
N GLU A 96 7.03 -12.88 15.31
CA GLU A 96 6.72 -12.52 16.68
C GLU A 96 6.93 -11.02 16.84
N GLN A 97 5.95 -10.38 17.46
CA GLN A 97 5.99 -8.94 17.70
C GLN A 97 6.29 -8.69 19.17
N THR A 98 7.45 -8.11 19.44
CA THR A 98 7.82 -7.59 20.77
C THR A 98 7.44 -6.11 20.85
N SER A 99 7.47 -5.52 22.05
CA SER A 99 7.06 -4.14 22.32
C SER A 99 7.68 -3.08 21.40
N ASP A 100 8.88 -3.33 20.85
CA ASP A 100 9.64 -2.38 20.03
C ASP A 100 10.24 -2.98 18.75
N SER A 101 10.06 -4.28 18.50
CA SER A 101 10.71 -4.93 17.36
C SER A 101 9.96 -6.16 16.86
N LEU A 102 10.15 -6.44 15.57
CA LEU A 102 9.65 -7.63 14.89
C LEU A 102 10.79 -8.66 14.79
N SER A 103 10.49 -9.92 15.10
CA SER A 103 11.44 -11.02 14.96
C SER A 103 10.81 -12.18 14.20
N LEU A 104 11.63 -12.88 13.41
CA LEU A 104 11.19 -14.07 12.66
C LEU A 104 11.22 -15.30 13.57
N VAL A 105 10.13 -16.05 13.60
CA VAL A 105 10.05 -17.27 14.39
C VAL A 105 10.67 -18.43 13.60
N LYS A 106 11.89 -18.82 13.99
CA LYS A 106 12.54 -20.09 13.61
C LYS A 106 12.44 -20.48 12.13
N GLN A 107 12.90 -19.61 11.22
CA GLN A 107 13.12 -19.98 9.82
C GLN A 107 14.61 -19.90 9.47
N PRO A 108 15.33 -21.04 9.39
CA PRO A 108 16.75 -21.03 9.04
C PRO A 108 16.92 -20.55 7.60
N GLY A 109 17.74 -19.52 7.43
CA GLY A 109 18.05 -18.91 6.12
C GLY A 109 17.30 -17.62 5.81
N LEU A 110 16.30 -17.22 6.61
CA LEU A 110 15.63 -15.94 6.42
C LEU A 110 16.16 -14.86 7.37
N SER A 111 16.46 -13.69 6.83
CA SER A 111 16.82 -12.48 7.58
C SER A 111 15.70 -11.46 7.52
N LEU A 112 15.59 -10.62 8.56
CA LEU A 112 14.70 -9.47 8.56
C LEU A 112 15.52 -8.22 8.25
N LEU A 113 15.09 -7.42 7.29
CA LEU A 113 15.72 -6.14 6.94
C LEU A 113 14.70 -5.03 7.04
N GLU A 114 15.00 -4.01 7.85
CA GLU A 114 14.24 -2.76 7.83
C GLU A 114 14.69 -1.92 6.64
N TRP A 115 13.75 -1.67 5.74
CA TRP A 115 13.99 -0.93 4.53
C TRP A 115 13.76 0.56 4.73
N ASP A 116 14.74 1.31 4.28
CA ASP A 116 14.75 2.75 4.21
C ASP A 116 15.41 3.11 2.88
N SER A 117 14.69 3.84 2.03
CA SER A 117 15.15 4.28 0.71
C SER A 117 16.38 5.18 0.76
N GLU A 118 16.65 5.83 1.90
CA GLU A 118 17.82 6.69 2.09
C GLU A 118 19.05 5.91 2.56
N GLN A 119 18.86 4.79 3.28
CA GLN A 119 19.96 4.04 3.90
C GLN A 119 20.31 2.74 3.17
N ASN A 120 19.34 2.08 2.54
CA ASN A 120 19.52 0.78 1.92
C ASN A 120 19.44 0.89 0.40
N LYS A 121 20.18 0.02 -0.29
CA LYS A 121 20.09 -0.12 -1.75
C LYS A 121 19.36 -1.40 -2.08
N LEU A 122 18.72 -1.45 -3.26
CA LEU A 122 18.03 -2.65 -3.75
C LEU A 122 18.97 -3.86 -3.90
N GLU A 123 20.28 -3.66 -3.90
CA GLU A 123 21.31 -4.71 -3.95
C GLU A 123 21.45 -5.45 -2.62
N ASP A 124 21.07 -4.84 -1.50
CA ASP A 124 21.14 -5.43 -0.16
C ASP A 124 20.01 -6.46 0.07
N VAL A 125 19.00 -6.46 -0.81
CA VAL A 125 17.84 -7.35 -0.73
C VAL A 125 18.14 -8.68 -1.41
N SER A 126 18.41 -9.69 -0.60
CA SER A 126 18.60 -11.07 -1.04
C SER A 126 17.27 -11.85 -1.15
N PRO A 127 17.20 -12.93 -1.94
CA PRO A 127 15.99 -13.79 -2.09
C PRO A 127 15.50 -14.48 -0.81
N SER A 128 16.26 -14.37 0.27
CA SER A 128 15.95 -14.91 1.58
C SER A 128 15.81 -13.82 2.64
N THR A 129 15.57 -12.58 2.23
CA THR A 129 15.37 -11.45 3.15
C THR A 129 13.90 -11.06 3.16
N ILE A 130 13.28 -11.06 4.35
CA ILE A 130 11.97 -10.47 4.57
C ILE A 130 12.17 -8.99 4.84
N VAL A 131 11.53 -8.17 4.02
CA VAL A 131 11.69 -6.72 4.07
C VAL A 131 10.56 -6.11 4.89
N VAL A 132 10.92 -5.31 5.89
CA VAL A 132 10.02 -4.51 6.70
C VAL A 132 10.07 -3.08 6.18
N VAL A 133 8.94 -2.56 5.73
CA VAL A 133 8.83 -1.24 5.11
C VAL A 133 7.86 -0.36 5.89
N SER A 134 7.98 0.95 5.69
CA SER A 134 6.97 1.91 6.16
C SER A 134 5.62 1.67 5.47
N PRO A 135 4.48 1.86 6.16
CA PRO A 135 3.14 1.80 5.55
C PRO A 135 2.94 2.78 4.38
N ASP A 136 3.71 3.86 4.32
CA ASP A 136 3.60 4.89 3.27
C ASP A 136 4.44 4.61 2.02
N ILE A 137 5.11 3.46 1.94
CA ILE A 137 5.92 3.08 0.78
C ILE A 137 5.12 3.15 -0.53
N ALA A 138 5.79 3.63 -1.58
CA ALA A 138 5.23 3.66 -2.92
C ALA A 138 5.06 2.23 -3.46
N MET A 139 3.95 1.96 -4.15
CA MET A 139 3.66 0.61 -4.64
C MET A 139 4.69 0.10 -5.64
N ARG A 140 5.29 0.98 -6.45
CA ARG A 140 6.37 0.61 -7.37
C ARG A 140 7.56 0.03 -6.63
N GLU A 141 7.99 0.71 -5.57
CA GLU A 141 9.10 0.29 -4.73
C GLU A 141 8.78 -1.02 -3.99
N ALA A 142 7.57 -1.14 -3.43
CA ALA A 142 7.12 -2.39 -2.81
C ALA A 142 7.13 -3.57 -3.81
N ILE A 143 6.70 -3.36 -5.05
CA ILE A 143 6.75 -4.40 -6.10
C ILE A 143 8.20 -4.78 -6.42
N GLU A 144 9.11 -3.81 -6.53
CA GLU A 144 10.53 -4.06 -6.79
C GLU A 144 11.20 -4.87 -5.66
N LEU A 145 10.95 -4.48 -4.40
CA LEU A 145 11.43 -5.20 -3.23
C LEU A 145 10.93 -6.63 -3.20
N LYS A 146 9.63 -6.83 -3.49
CA LYS A 146 9.01 -8.16 -3.54
C LYS A 146 9.58 -9.00 -4.68
N HIS A 147 9.77 -8.40 -5.86
CA HIS A 147 10.31 -9.10 -7.02
C HIS A 147 11.73 -9.63 -6.76
N ARG A 148 12.54 -8.87 -6.02
CA ARG A 148 13.90 -9.27 -5.65
C ARG A 148 13.94 -10.26 -4.49
N SER A 149 13.22 -9.97 -3.41
CA SER A 149 13.23 -10.82 -2.22
C SER A 149 12.51 -12.14 -2.45
N GLY A 150 11.48 -12.17 -3.30
CA GLY A 150 10.55 -13.31 -3.41
C GLY A 150 9.72 -13.55 -2.13
N GLN A 151 9.98 -12.82 -1.05
CA GLN A 151 9.37 -12.98 0.26
C GLN A 151 8.23 -11.98 0.49
N PRO A 152 7.27 -12.25 1.39
CA PRO A 152 6.28 -11.26 1.80
C PRO A 152 6.92 -9.96 2.30
N ILE A 153 6.28 -8.82 2.03
CA ILE A 153 6.67 -7.53 2.58
C ILE A 153 5.83 -7.25 3.83
N LEU A 154 6.50 -6.87 4.91
CA LEU A 154 5.87 -6.53 6.18
C LEU A 154 5.77 -5.01 6.28
N LEU A 155 4.60 -4.49 6.61
CA LEU A 155 4.41 -3.06 6.83
C LEU A 155 4.36 -2.79 8.33
N SER A 156 5.36 -2.07 8.82
CA SER A 156 5.52 -1.74 10.24
C SER A 156 5.59 -0.24 10.44
N GLU A 157 4.95 0.25 11.50
CA GLU A 157 5.05 1.63 11.93
C GLU A 157 5.32 1.65 13.44
N ARG A 158 6.44 2.28 13.86
CA ARG A 158 6.85 2.37 15.28
C ARG A 158 6.94 1.00 15.97
N GLY A 159 7.59 0.03 15.33
CA GLY A 159 7.74 -1.33 15.87
C GLY A 159 6.46 -2.17 15.85
N LYS A 160 5.35 -1.64 15.34
CA LYS A 160 4.06 -2.34 15.25
C LYS A 160 3.77 -2.78 13.82
N LEU A 161 3.58 -4.09 13.64
CA LEU A 161 3.09 -4.63 12.37
C LEU A 161 1.66 -4.17 12.13
N LEU A 162 1.45 -3.44 11.05
CA LEU A 162 0.13 -2.98 10.61
C LEU A 162 -0.50 -3.95 9.62
N GLY A 163 0.31 -4.54 8.75
CA GLY A 163 -0.16 -5.49 7.76
C GLY A 163 0.94 -6.10 6.93
N VAL A 164 0.53 -6.89 5.94
CA VAL A 164 1.43 -7.60 5.03
C VAL A 164 0.98 -7.47 3.59
N LEU A 165 1.95 -7.43 2.69
CA LEU A 165 1.74 -7.47 1.25
C LEU A 165 2.29 -8.78 0.71
N ASN A 166 1.39 -9.63 0.21
CA ASN A 166 1.75 -10.84 -0.54
C ASN A 166 1.47 -10.63 -2.03
N ASP A 167 1.78 -11.65 -2.81
CA ASP A 167 1.58 -11.68 -4.26
C ASP A 167 0.12 -11.40 -4.64
N ASN A 168 -0.85 -11.91 -3.88
CA ASN A 168 -2.27 -11.74 -4.18
C ASN A 168 -2.70 -10.26 -4.12
N GLU A 169 -2.30 -9.55 -3.08
CA GLU A 169 -2.60 -8.13 -2.90
C GLU A 169 -1.95 -7.28 -4.01
N LEU A 170 -0.70 -7.58 -4.38
CA LEU A 170 0.01 -6.90 -5.46
C LEU A 170 -0.63 -7.18 -6.83
N TYR A 171 -0.95 -8.44 -7.15
CA TYR A 171 -1.60 -8.78 -8.42
C TYR A 171 -2.98 -8.16 -8.55
N ARG A 172 -3.77 -8.13 -7.48
CA ARG A 172 -5.07 -7.43 -7.47
C ARG A 172 -4.93 -5.95 -7.79
N ALA A 173 -3.90 -5.31 -7.23
CA ALA A 173 -3.61 -3.92 -7.51
C ALA A 173 -3.24 -3.66 -8.97
N LEU A 174 -2.46 -4.56 -9.58
CA LEU A 174 -2.06 -4.49 -10.99
C LEU A 174 -3.21 -4.77 -11.95
N LEU A 175 -4.11 -5.68 -11.59
CA LEU A 175 -5.27 -6.05 -12.40
C LEU A 175 -6.41 -5.03 -12.31
N GLY A 176 -6.27 -3.96 -11.53
CA GLY A 176 -7.36 -3.00 -11.28
C GLY A 176 -8.55 -3.59 -10.51
N ASN A 177 -8.40 -4.82 -10.00
CA ASN A 177 -9.43 -5.55 -9.27
C ASN A 177 -9.30 -5.26 -7.78
N TYR A 178 -9.56 -4.02 -7.42
CA TYR A 178 -9.74 -3.61 -6.02
C TYR A 178 -10.97 -4.33 -5.48
N LYS A 179 -10.80 -5.06 -4.37
CA LYS A 179 -11.89 -5.82 -3.76
C LYS A 179 -13.12 -4.92 -3.61
N SER A 180 -14.18 -5.19 -4.38
CA SER A 180 -15.53 -4.82 -4.02
C SER A 180 -15.92 -5.65 -2.80
N THR A 181 -15.51 -5.22 -1.60
CA THR A 181 -16.10 -5.71 -0.37
C THR A 181 -17.32 -4.85 -0.08
N LYS A 182 -18.38 -5.02 -0.89
CA LYS A 182 -19.73 -4.76 -0.37
C LYS A 182 -20.23 -6.09 0.20
N ALA A 183 -20.26 -6.12 1.53
CA ALA A 183 -21.06 -7.08 2.27
C ALA A 183 -22.50 -7.05 1.75
N ALA A 184 -23.08 -8.25 1.65
CA ALA A 184 -24.47 -8.50 1.33
C ALA A 184 -25.44 -7.87 2.34
#